data_AF-A0A4Y8LUS1-F1
#
_entry.id   AF-A0A4Y8LUS1-F1
#
_cell.length_a   1.000
_cell.length_b   1.000
_cell.length_c   1.000
_cell.angle_alpha   90.00
_cell.angle_beta   90.00
_cell.angle_gamma   90.00
#
_symmetry.space_group_name_H-M   'P 1'
#
loop_
_entity.id
_entity.type
_entity.pdbx_description
1 polymer ?
#
loop_
_entity_poly.entity_id
_entity_poly.type
_entity_poly.pdbx_seq_one_letter_code
_entity_poly.pdbx_strand_id
1 'polypeptide(L)'
;MLRMLFGEKPREWTGLLLDTVQSMEQFALLASELAERLPEQSSRYHTFAIWAEGLLRSMDELEQSCYAAKRYSELVRHNHVDELSFEERLSYNRHVYYDKNSYIRIFAILDKLGFLLNQLLELRTERLKAHFSYFTVLRNLRENNLHVELMKPLNELKERYQGEMNRLRTRRNLEIHQMNAELKDDLDQRFANAGGPRTLEDLISNMADLDQSWEMVQGSINLIFRFACKRLREMG
;
A
#
# COMPACT_ATOMS: atom_id res chain seq x y z
N MET A 1 -2.89 0.42 16.78
CA MET A 1 -4.14 -0.13 17.35
C MET A 1 -4.18 -1.67 17.37
N LEU A 2 -3.78 -2.39 16.31
CA LEU A 2 -3.91 -3.87 16.27
C LEU A 2 -2.91 -4.67 17.13
N ARG A 3 -1.73 -4.12 17.44
CA ARG A 3 -0.75 -4.74 18.36
C ARG A 3 -1.31 -5.04 19.76
N MET A 4 -2.27 -4.24 20.21
CA MET A 4 -2.93 -4.45 21.49
C MET A 4 -3.73 -5.76 21.56
N LEU A 5 -4.17 -6.29 20.41
CA LEU A 5 -4.82 -7.62 20.33
C LEU A 5 -3.88 -8.75 20.76
N PHE A 6 -2.57 -8.51 20.74
CA PHE A 6 -1.52 -9.46 21.11
C PHE A 6 -0.79 -9.03 22.40
N GLY A 7 -1.34 -8.07 23.16
CA GLY A 7 -0.70 -7.54 24.37
C GLY A 7 0.56 -6.70 24.11
N GLU A 8 0.80 -6.29 22.87
CA GLU A 8 1.94 -5.48 22.49
C GLU A 8 1.61 -3.98 22.49
N LYS A 9 2.63 -3.15 22.74
CA LYS A 9 2.53 -1.69 22.59
C LYS A 9 2.33 -1.31 21.10
N PRO A 10 1.73 -0.15 20.82
CA PRO A 10 1.75 0.43 19.47
C PRO A 10 3.18 0.51 18.93
N ARG A 11 3.31 0.42 17.60
CA ARG A 11 4.59 0.59 16.94
C ARG A 11 5.13 2.00 17.20
N GLU A 12 6.44 2.07 17.45
CA GLU A 12 7.19 3.32 17.32
C GLU A 12 7.83 3.39 15.93
N TRP A 13 7.75 4.55 15.28
CA TRP A 13 8.41 4.79 13.99
C TRP A 13 9.91 4.94 14.22
N THR A 14 10.72 4.14 13.53
CA THR A 14 12.19 4.13 13.67
C THR A 14 12.86 4.01 12.31
N GLY A 15 14.09 4.50 12.19
CA GLY A 15 14.90 4.41 10.96
C GLY A 15 14.20 5.09 9.77
N LEU A 16 14.27 4.46 8.58
CA LEU A 16 13.70 5.00 7.34
C LEU A 16 12.19 5.32 7.46
N LEU A 17 11.47 4.58 8.29
CA LEU A 17 10.05 4.84 8.55
C LEU A 17 9.83 6.15 9.29
N LEU A 18 10.67 6.45 10.28
CA LEU A 18 10.62 7.73 10.99
C LEU A 18 10.91 8.88 10.02
N ASP A 19 11.95 8.74 9.19
CA ASP A 19 12.29 9.74 8.16
C ASP A 19 11.12 9.97 7.19
N THR A 20 10.39 8.91 6.86
CA THR A 20 9.21 8.98 5.99
C THR A 20 8.07 9.75 6.66
N VAL A 21 7.74 9.41 7.91
CA VAL A 21 6.71 10.12 8.70
C VAL A 21 7.07 11.60 8.83
N GLN A 22 8.30 11.91 9.22
CA GLN A 22 8.77 13.29 9.36
C GLN A 22 8.70 14.07 8.04
N SER A 23 9.01 13.43 6.91
CA SER A 23 8.89 14.07 5.59
C SER A 23 7.44 14.37 5.23
N MET A 24 6.49 13.51 5.63
CA MET A 24 5.06 13.74 5.40
C MET A 24 4.52 14.87 6.28
N GLU A 25 4.87 14.87 7.57
CA GLU A 25 4.50 15.93 8.51
C GLU A 25 5.07 17.27 8.08
N GLN A 26 6.35 17.30 7.68
CA GLN A 26 6.99 18.50 7.18
C GLN A 26 6.34 19.03 5.90
N PHE A 27 5.95 18.15 4.99
CA PHE A 27 5.22 18.57 3.79
C PHE A 27 3.87 19.20 4.15
N ALA A 28 3.12 18.61 5.09
CA ALA A 28 1.84 19.16 5.54
C ALA A 28 2.00 20.55 6.16
N LEU A 29 3.05 20.76 6.97
CA LEU A 29 3.39 22.06 7.54
C LEU A 29 3.74 23.09 6.44
N LEU A 30 4.67 22.75 5.55
CA LEU A 30 5.07 23.63 4.43
C LEU A 30 3.89 23.98 3.52
N ALA A 31 3.02 23.02 3.23
CA ALA A 31 1.82 23.27 2.44
C ALA A 31 0.87 24.23 3.19
N SER A 32 0.68 24.05 4.50
CA SER A 32 -0.15 24.95 5.30
C SER A 32 0.42 26.38 5.32
N GLU A 33 1.73 26.54 5.50
CA GLU A 33 2.40 27.84 5.45
C GLU A 33 2.25 28.53 4.08
N LEU A 34 2.39 27.78 2.98
CA LEU A 34 2.16 28.31 1.63
C LEU A 34 0.70 28.71 1.41
N ALA A 35 -0.25 27.99 2.02
CA ALA A 35 -1.66 28.33 1.93
C ALA A 35 -1.99 29.69 2.56
N GLU A 36 -1.26 30.06 3.63
CA GLU A 36 -1.37 31.37 4.29
C GLU A 36 -0.70 32.48 3.48
N ARG A 37 0.47 32.20 2.88
CA ARG A 37 1.26 33.19 2.12
C ARG A 37 0.72 33.46 0.71
N LEU A 38 0.03 32.51 0.11
CA LEU A 38 -0.49 32.58 -1.26
C LEU A 38 -2.03 32.47 -1.27
N PRO A 39 -2.77 33.55 -0.96
CA PRO A 39 -4.23 33.53 -0.85
C PRO A 39 -4.94 32.94 -2.08
N GLU A 40 -4.43 33.23 -3.29
CA GLU A 40 -5.01 32.73 -4.55
C GLU A 40 -4.86 31.21 -4.73
N GLN A 41 -3.89 30.59 -4.06
CA GLN A 41 -3.65 29.15 -4.10
C GLN A 41 -3.96 28.45 -2.76
N SER A 42 -4.53 29.18 -1.80
CA SER A 42 -4.76 28.71 -0.42
C SER A 42 -5.51 27.38 -0.37
N SER A 43 -6.62 27.27 -1.10
CA SER A 43 -7.43 26.04 -1.17
C SER A 43 -6.63 24.83 -1.66
N ARG A 44 -5.75 25.02 -2.66
CA ARG A 44 -4.89 23.95 -3.22
C ARG A 44 -3.90 23.45 -2.17
N TYR A 45 -3.22 24.35 -1.49
CA TYR A 45 -2.19 23.97 -0.52
C TYR A 45 -2.78 23.39 0.78
N HIS A 46 -3.93 23.89 1.26
CA HIS A 46 -4.67 23.23 2.34
C HIS A 46 -5.09 21.81 1.95
N THR A 47 -5.54 21.61 0.71
CA THR A 47 -5.88 20.28 0.20
C THR A 47 -4.68 19.34 0.25
N PHE A 48 -3.49 19.81 -0.13
CA PHE A 48 -2.25 19.01 -0.04
C PHE A 48 -1.90 18.62 1.40
N ALA A 49 -2.02 19.55 2.36
CA ALA A 49 -1.78 19.25 3.77
C ALA A 49 -2.73 18.14 4.28
N ILE A 50 -4.03 18.26 3.99
CA ILE A 50 -5.04 17.26 4.37
C ILE A 50 -4.74 15.90 3.72
N TRP A 51 -4.34 15.87 2.45
CA TRP A 51 -3.98 14.62 1.79
C TRP A 51 -2.75 13.95 2.40
N ALA A 52 -1.75 14.72 2.80
CA ALA A 52 -0.57 14.20 3.47
C ALA A 52 -0.91 13.56 4.81
N GLU A 53 -1.72 14.20 5.64
CA GLU A 53 -2.21 13.63 6.89
C GLU A 53 -3.06 12.37 6.67
N GLY A 54 -3.94 12.38 5.66
CA GLY A 54 -4.76 11.23 5.29
C GLY A 54 -3.92 10.04 4.80
N LEU A 55 -2.84 10.31 4.07
CA LEU A 55 -1.86 9.29 3.67
C LEU A 55 -1.09 8.75 4.88
N LEU A 56 -0.72 9.60 5.85
CA LEU A 56 -0.02 9.18 7.07
C LEU A 56 -0.89 8.20 7.89
N ARG A 57 -2.18 8.52 8.06
CA ARG A 57 -3.15 7.60 8.70
C ARG A 57 -3.30 6.30 7.92
N SER A 58 -3.38 6.38 6.59
CA SER A 58 -3.48 5.19 5.72
C SER A 58 -2.23 4.30 5.85
N MET A 59 -1.04 4.90 6.01
CA MET A 59 0.22 4.17 6.20
C MET A 59 0.26 3.45 7.55
N ASP A 60 -0.21 4.07 8.64
CA ASP A 60 -0.36 3.42 9.94
C ASP A 60 -1.35 2.24 9.87
N GLU A 61 -2.50 2.44 9.23
CA GLU A 61 -3.49 1.36 9.03
C GLU A 61 -2.92 0.18 8.23
N LEU A 62 -2.11 0.45 7.20
CA LEU A 62 -1.42 -0.61 6.44
C LEU A 62 -0.42 -1.37 7.29
N GLU A 63 0.46 -0.68 8.05
CA GLU A 63 1.42 -1.34 8.94
C GLU A 63 0.70 -2.29 9.89
N GLN A 64 -0.39 -1.83 10.50
CA GLN A 64 -1.14 -2.61 11.47
C GLN A 64 -1.81 -3.82 10.82
N SER A 65 -2.33 -3.65 9.60
CA SER A 65 -2.98 -4.73 8.86
C SER A 65 -1.95 -5.82 8.48
N CYS A 66 -0.79 -5.43 7.97
CA CYS A 66 0.32 -6.35 7.67
C CYS A 66 0.79 -7.08 8.93
N TYR A 67 0.95 -6.34 10.04
CA TYR A 67 1.33 -6.93 11.32
C TYR A 67 0.30 -7.99 11.77
N ALA A 68 -0.99 -7.65 11.80
CA ALA A 68 -2.02 -8.58 12.25
C ALA A 68 -2.11 -9.81 11.34
N ALA A 69 -2.04 -9.63 10.01
CA ALA A 69 -2.02 -10.74 9.06
C ALA A 69 -0.86 -11.70 9.38
N LYS A 70 0.35 -11.17 9.56
CA LYS A 70 1.55 -11.96 9.87
C LYS A 70 1.45 -12.70 11.20
N ARG A 71 1.01 -12.02 12.26
CA ARG A 71 0.86 -12.65 13.58
C ARG A 71 -0.15 -13.79 13.56
N TYR A 72 -1.26 -13.64 12.86
CA TYR A 72 -2.25 -14.71 12.76
C TYR A 72 -1.79 -15.87 11.86
N SER A 73 -1.00 -15.64 10.80
CA SER A 73 -0.43 -16.75 10.02
C SER A 73 0.55 -17.59 10.84
N GLU A 74 1.31 -16.98 11.74
CA GLU A 74 2.25 -17.71 12.61
C GLU A 74 1.55 -18.68 13.58
N LEU A 75 0.24 -18.51 13.79
CA LEU A 75 -0.58 -19.37 14.65
C LEU A 75 -1.18 -20.57 13.90
N VAL A 76 -1.05 -20.63 12.57
CA VAL A 76 -1.55 -21.73 11.73
C VAL A 76 -0.40 -22.71 11.47
N ARG A 77 -0.57 -23.98 11.87
CA ARG A 77 0.50 -25.00 11.76
C ARG A 77 0.24 -26.04 10.69
N HIS A 78 -1.02 -26.33 10.41
CA HIS A 78 -1.41 -27.29 9.38
C HIS A 78 -1.51 -26.64 8.01
N ASN A 79 -1.25 -27.42 6.96
CA ASN A 79 -1.32 -26.97 5.57
C ASN A 79 -2.60 -27.42 4.85
N HIS A 80 -3.42 -28.26 5.50
CA HIS A 80 -4.68 -28.74 4.97
C HIS A 80 -5.85 -28.20 5.79
N VAL A 81 -6.90 -27.74 5.10
CA VAL A 81 -8.11 -27.15 5.71
C VAL A 81 -8.78 -28.11 6.67
N ASP A 82 -8.78 -29.40 6.34
CA ASP A 82 -9.48 -30.43 7.10
C ASP A 82 -8.70 -30.86 8.36
N GLU A 83 -7.44 -30.47 8.49
CA GLU A 83 -6.58 -30.73 9.65
C GLU A 83 -6.61 -29.60 10.69
N LEU A 84 -7.17 -28.44 10.34
CA LEU A 84 -7.19 -27.28 11.23
C LEU A 84 -8.03 -27.56 12.48
N SER A 85 -7.41 -27.40 13.64
CA SER A 85 -8.13 -27.26 14.90
C SER A 85 -9.05 -26.02 14.87
N PHE A 86 -10.00 -25.94 15.80
CA PHE A 86 -10.90 -24.78 15.90
C PHE A 86 -10.12 -23.46 16.06
N GLU A 87 -9.09 -23.45 16.91
CA GLU A 87 -8.26 -22.27 17.17
C GLU A 87 -7.40 -21.87 15.95
N GLU A 88 -6.84 -22.84 15.24
CA GLU A 88 -6.10 -22.58 14.00
C GLU A 88 -7.03 -22.07 12.91
N ARG A 89 -8.24 -22.62 12.77
CA ARG A 89 -9.24 -22.14 11.81
C ARG A 89 -9.63 -20.69 12.10
N LEU A 90 -9.81 -20.33 13.37
CA LEU A 90 -10.08 -18.96 13.77
C LEU A 90 -8.91 -18.03 13.44
N SER A 91 -7.67 -18.49 13.70
CA SER A 91 -6.45 -17.75 13.37
C SER A 91 -6.29 -17.57 11.86
N TYR A 92 -6.51 -18.62 11.07
CA TYR A 92 -6.49 -18.58 9.61
C TYR A 92 -7.51 -17.59 9.06
N ASN A 93 -8.77 -17.63 9.53
CA ASN A 93 -9.80 -16.68 9.09
C ASN A 93 -9.43 -15.22 9.40
N ARG A 94 -8.81 -14.96 10.56
CA ARG A 94 -8.31 -13.63 10.91
C ARG A 94 -7.12 -13.22 10.06
N HIS A 95 -6.20 -14.13 9.79
CA HIS A 95 -5.09 -13.91 8.85
C HIS A 95 -5.63 -13.47 7.49
N VAL A 96 -6.53 -14.26 6.89
CA VAL A 96 -7.15 -13.96 5.60
C VAL A 96 -7.81 -12.58 5.63
N TYR A 97 -8.59 -12.27 6.66
CA TYR A 97 -9.22 -10.96 6.80
C TYR A 97 -8.19 -9.81 6.76
N TYR A 98 -7.11 -9.88 7.52
CA TYR A 98 -6.12 -8.81 7.59
C TYR A 98 -5.22 -8.75 6.35
N ASP A 99 -4.88 -9.89 5.75
CA ASP A 99 -4.11 -9.97 4.51
C ASP A 99 -4.90 -9.32 3.35
N LYS A 100 -6.19 -9.64 3.22
CA LYS A 100 -7.10 -9.00 2.26
C LYS A 100 -7.13 -7.48 2.40
N ASN A 101 -7.31 -7.01 3.63
CA ASN A 101 -7.30 -5.59 3.94
C ASN A 101 -5.94 -4.94 3.61
N SER A 102 -4.84 -5.67 3.82
CA SER A 102 -3.48 -5.16 3.58
C SER A 102 -3.23 -4.92 2.09
N TYR A 103 -3.44 -5.92 1.23
CA TYR A 103 -3.18 -5.73 -0.20
C TYR A 103 -4.14 -4.75 -0.87
N ILE A 104 -5.41 -4.65 -0.43
CA ILE A 104 -6.34 -3.63 -0.93
C ILE A 104 -5.82 -2.24 -0.57
N ARG A 105 -5.36 -2.07 0.68
CA ARG A 105 -4.87 -0.78 1.20
C ARG A 105 -3.55 -0.36 0.56
N ILE A 106 -2.67 -1.30 0.20
CA ILE A 106 -1.47 -1.03 -0.63
C ILE A 106 -1.85 -0.27 -1.90
N PHE A 107 -2.79 -0.80 -2.70
CA PHE A 107 -3.19 -0.14 -3.95
C PHE A 107 -3.95 1.17 -3.70
N ALA A 108 -4.77 1.25 -2.65
CA ALA A 108 -5.45 2.48 -2.29
C ALA A 108 -4.46 3.61 -1.91
N ILE A 109 -3.39 3.29 -1.16
CA ILE A 109 -2.33 4.25 -0.83
C ILE A 109 -1.60 4.70 -2.09
N LEU A 110 -1.21 3.75 -2.95
CA LEU A 110 -0.53 4.08 -4.20
C LEU A 110 -1.40 4.99 -5.08
N ASP A 111 -2.70 4.71 -5.22
CA ASP A 111 -3.60 5.55 -6.02
C ASP A 111 -3.74 6.97 -5.44
N LYS A 112 -3.88 7.11 -4.11
CA LYS A 112 -3.87 8.42 -3.43
C LYS A 112 -2.55 9.16 -3.66
N LEU A 113 -1.42 8.45 -3.58
CA LEU A 113 -0.08 9.00 -3.80
C LEU A 113 0.13 9.43 -5.25
N GLY A 114 -0.35 8.65 -6.21
CA GLY A 114 -0.36 8.98 -7.63
C GLY A 114 -1.21 10.23 -7.91
N PHE A 115 -2.38 10.34 -7.28
CA PHE A 115 -3.22 11.53 -7.41
C PHE A 115 -2.55 12.77 -6.84
N LEU A 116 -2.00 12.70 -5.61
CA LEU A 116 -1.23 13.79 -5.01
C LEU A 116 -0.08 14.22 -5.94
N LEU A 117 0.69 13.27 -6.46
CA LEU A 117 1.82 13.56 -7.33
C LEU A 117 1.39 14.20 -8.66
N ASN A 118 0.29 13.73 -9.26
CA ASN A 118 -0.29 14.32 -10.46
C ASN A 118 -0.68 15.79 -10.26
N GLN A 119 -1.27 16.12 -9.11
CA GLN A 119 -1.71 17.48 -8.78
C GLN A 119 -0.54 18.38 -8.36
N LEU A 120 0.41 17.86 -7.59
CA LEU A 120 1.58 18.60 -7.13
C LEU A 120 2.49 19.03 -8.28
N LEU A 121 2.63 18.17 -9.29
CA LEU A 121 3.52 18.38 -10.44
C LEU A 121 2.78 18.75 -11.72
N GLU A 122 1.47 18.93 -11.65
CA GLU A 122 0.61 19.32 -12.77
C GLU A 122 0.81 18.44 -14.02
N LEU A 123 0.98 17.13 -13.80
CA LEU A 123 1.37 16.17 -14.85
C LEU A 123 0.25 15.91 -15.87
N ARG A 124 -1.00 16.27 -15.52
CA ARG A 124 -2.20 16.08 -16.35
C ARG A 124 -2.36 14.66 -16.88
N THR A 125 -2.05 13.65 -16.05
CA THR A 125 -2.08 12.22 -16.42
C THR A 125 -3.47 11.77 -16.87
N GLU A 126 -4.53 12.46 -16.44
CA GLU A 126 -5.90 12.24 -16.90
C GLU A 126 -6.06 12.39 -18.43
N ARG A 127 -5.20 13.16 -19.10
CA ARG A 127 -5.18 13.27 -20.57
C ARG A 127 -4.68 12.00 -21.26
N LEU A 128 -3.86 11.20 -20.57
CA LEU A 128 -3.41 9.90 -21.06
C LEU A 128 -4.45 8.82 -20.76
N LYS A 129 -5.06 8.88 -19.56
CA LYS A 129 -6.09 7.95 -19.12
C LYS A 129 -6.96 8.59 -18.04
N ALA A 130 -8.25 8.75 -18.29
CA ALA A 130 -9.19 9.40 -17.35
C ALA A 130 -9.15 8.78 -15.94
N HIS A 131 -9.11 7.44 -15.86
CA HIS A 131 -8.89 6.69 -14.62
C HIS A 131 -7.48 6.11 -14.60
N PHE A 132 -6.55 6.85 -13.99
CA PHE A 132 -5.14 6.47 -13.91
C PHE A 132 -4.77 5.92 -12.54
N SER A 133 -3.77 5.04 -12.52
CA SER A 133 -3.16 4.52 -11.29
C SER A 133 -1.82 5.21 -11.01
N TYR A 134 -1.26 5.00 -9.83
CA TYR A 134 0.12 5.36 -9.51
C TYR A 134 1.12 4.98 -10.61
N PHE A 135 1.03 3.75 -11.10
CA PHE A 135 1.93 3.25 -12.15
C PHE A 135 1.75 3.96 -13.49
N THR A 136 0.56 4.51 -13.75
CA THR A 136 0.31 5.35 -14.93
C THR A 136 1.02 6.70 -14.78
N VAL A 137 1.04 7.27 -13.58
CA VAL A 137 1.78 8.51 -13.27
C VAL A 137 3.28 8.30 -13.42
N LEU A 138 3.83 7.20 -12.90
CA LEU A 138 5.26 6.88 -13.09
C LEU A 138 5.64 6.71 -14.57
N ARG A 139 4.76 6.06 -15.34
CA ARG A 139 4.95 5.94 -16.79
C ARG A 139 4.95 7.31 -17.47
N ASN A 140 4.03 8.20 -17.11
CA ASN A 140 3.97 9.56 -17.64
C ASN A 140 5.27 10.34 -17.36
N LEU A 141 5.76 10.28 -16.11
CA LEU A 141 7.04 10.89 -15.73
C LEU A 141 8.20 10.37 -16.59
N ARG A 142 8.26 9.05 -16.80
CA ARG A 142 9.33 8.41 -17.57
C ARG A 142 9.26 8.75 -19.06
N GLU A 143 8.10 8.60 -19.69
CA GLU A 143 7.93 8.78 -21.13
C GLU A 143 8.14 10.24 -21.56
N ASN A 144 7.82 11.19 -20.68
CA ASN A 144 8.03 12.63 -20.93
C ASN A 144 9.31 13.18 -20.29
N ASN A 145 10.15 12.33 -19.70
CA ASN A 145 11.40 12.70 -19.01
C ASN A 145 11.23 13.85 -17.98
N LEU A 146 10.12 13.82 -17.24
CA LEU A 146 9.76 14.84 -16.25
C LEU A 146 10.37 14.52 -14.89
N HIS A 147 10.86 15.55 -14.19
CA HIS A 147 11.38 15.44 -12.82
C HIS A 147 12.37 14.28 -12.63
N VAL A 148 13.43 14.25 -13.45
CA VAL A 148 14.39 13.13 -13.52
C VAL A 148 14.93 12.71 -12.14
N GLU A 149 15.14 13.67 -11.23
CA GLU A 149 15.63 13.41 -9.86
C GLU A 149 14.66 12.57 -9.02
N LEU A 150 13.34 12.64 -9.29
CA LEU A 150 12.32 11.82 -8.66
C LEU A 150 12.00 10.57 -9.50
N MET A 151 11.91 10.74 -10.82
CA MET A 151 11.49 9.69 -11.74
C MET A 151 12.42 8.48 -11.74
N LYS A 152 13.73 8.68 -11.73
CA LYS A 152 14.71 7.59 -11.71
C LYS A 152 14.58 6.68 -10.48
N PRO A 153 14.68 7.19 -9.24
CA PRO A 153 14.59 6.32 -8.06
C PRO A 153 13.22 5.67 -7.90
N LEU A 154 12.12 6.33 -8.31
CA LEU A 154 10.79 5.70 -8.31
C LEU A 154 10.68 4.56 -9.31
N ASN A 155 11.30 4.67 -10.49
CA ASN A 155 11.31 3.59 -11.47
C ASN A 155 12.18 2.42 -11.02
N GLU A 156 13.37 2.67 -10.46
CA GLU A 156 14.22 1.63 -9.88
C GLU A 156 13.51 0.87 -8.77
N LEU A 157 12.80 1.60 -7.89
CA LEU A 157 11.98 1.00 -6.84
C LEU A 157 10.84 0.16 -7.42
N LYS A 158 10.11 0.68 -8.41
CA LYS A 158 9.04 -0.06 -9.09
C LYS A 158 9.55 -1.34 -9.75
N GLU A 159 10.71 -1.29 -10.41
CA GLU A 159 11.29 -2.43 -11.11
C GLU A 159 11.74 -3.52 -10.13
N ARG A 160 12.34 -3.11 -9.00
CA ARG A 160 12.76 -4.04 -7.93
C ARG A 160 11.61 -4.92 -7.40
N TYR A 161 10.42 -4.36 -7.23
CA TYR A 161 9.27 -5.05 -6.63
C TYR A 161 8.17 -5.43 -7.63
N GLN A 162 8.49 -5.46 -8.93
CA GLN A 162 7.48 -5.66 -9.97
C GLN A 162 6.80 -7.02 -9.86
N GLY A 163 7.53 -8.07 -9.48
CA GLY A 163 6.99 -9.43 -9.36
C GLY A 163 5.91 -9.54 -8.29
N GLU A 164 6.24 -9.06 -7.10
CA GLU A 164 5.43 -9.06 -5.88
C GLU A 164 4.18 -8.21 -6.10
N MET A 165 4.35 -7.00 -6.62
CA MET A 165 3.24 -6.10 -6.91
C MET A 165 2.29 -6.66 -7.97
N ASN A 166 2.80 -7.44 -8.93
CA ASN A 166 1.94 -8.13 -9.90
C ASN A 166 1.14 -9.25 -9.25
N ARG A 167 1.75 -10.07 -8.38
CA ARG A 167 1.05 -11.12 -7.63
C ARG A 167 -0.05 -10.53 -6.72
N LEU A 168 0.26 -9.49 -5.94
CA LEU A 168 -0.75 -8.81 -5.11
C LEU A 168 -1.85 -8.16 -5.95
N ARG A 169 -1.54 -7.59 -7.12
CA ARG A 169 -2.57 -7.03 -8.00
C ARG A 169 -3.53 -8.10 -8.49
N THR A 170 -3.02 -9.27 -8.84
CA THR A 170 -3.85 -10.43 -9.20
C THR A 170 -4.74 -10.83 -8.04
N ARG A 171 -4.19 -11.03 -6.83
CA ARG A 171 -4.97 -11.35 -5.62
C ARG A 171 -6.08 -10.32 -5.35
N ARG A 172 -5.73 -9.03 -5.42
CA ARG A 172 -6.69 -7.92 -5.27
C ARG A 172 -7.79 -7.90 -6.33
N ASN A 173 -7.45 -8.16 -7.59
CA ASN A 173 -8.43 -8.20 -8.66
C ASN A 173 -9.36 -9.40 -8.53
N LEU A 174 -8.84 -10.55 -8.11
CA LEU A 174 -9.65 -11.73 -7.80
C LEU A 174 -10.64 -11.41 -6.68
N GLU A 175 -10.18 -10.83 -5.57
CA GLU A 175 -11.04 -10.47 -4.43
C GLU A 175 -12.12 -9.43 -4.79
N ILE A 176 -11.79 -8.41 -5.58
CA ILE A 176 -12.73 -7.32 -5.90
C ILE A 176 -13.71 -7.71 -7.01
N HIS A 177 -13.28 -8.52 -8.00
CA HIS A 177 -14.05 -8.75 -9.22
C HIS A 177 -14.60 -10.16 -9.37
N GLN A 178 -14.09 -11.15 -8.64
CA GLN A 178 -14.64 -12.50 -8.66
C GLN A 178 -15.47 -12.73 -7.40
N MET A 179 -16.64 -13.33 -7.57
CA MET A 179 -17.49 -13.75 -6.46
C MET A 179 -16.70 -14.76 -5.63
N ASN A 180 -16.12 -14.29 -4.51
CA ASN A 180 -15.10 -14.90 -3.66
C ASN A 180 -14.26 -15.96 -4.39
N ALA A 181 -13.00 -15.66 -4.71
CA ALA A 181 -12.08 -16.68 -5.21
C ALA A 181 -12.06 -17.95 -4.32
N GLU A 182 -12.33 -17.83 -3.01
CA GLU A 182 -12.58 -18.96 -2.09
C GLU A 182 -13.75 -19.86 -2.51
N LEU A 183 -14.87 -19.31 -3.00
CA LEU A 183 -15.99 -20.10 -3.54
C LEU A 183 -15.63 -20.77 -4.86
N LYS A 184 -14.81 -20.12 -5.69
CA LYS A 184 -14.37 -20.67 -6.98
C LYS A 184 -13.27 -21.71 -6.81
N ASP A 185 -12.31 -21.53 -5.91
CA ASP A 185 -11.33 -22.54 -5.52
C ASP A 185 -11.99 -23.68 -4.73
N ASP A 186 -12.99 -23.40 -3.88
CA ASP A 186 -13.82 -24.47 -3.29
C ASP A 186 -14.58 -25.24 -4.38
N LEU A 187 -15.07 -24.59 -5.44
CA LEU A 187 -15.72 -25.23 -6.59
C LEU A 187 -14.72 -26.02 -7.45
N ASP A 188 -13.59 -25.41 -7.80
CA ASP A 188 -12.57 -25.98 -8.67
C ASP A 188 -11.80 -27.10 -7.95
N GLN A 189 -11.55 -27.01 -6.63
CA GLN A 189 -11.08 -28.14 -5.83
C GLN A 189 -12.15 -29.23 -5.71
N ARG A 190 -13.44 -28.89 -5.55
CA ARG A 190 -14.52 -29.90 -5.59
C ARG A 190 -14.63 -30.63 -6.93
N PHE A 191 -14.27 -29.98 -8.04
CA PHE A 191 -14.32 -30.57 -9.38
C PHE A 191 -13.00 -31.22 -9.83
N ALA A 192 -11.84 -30.72 -9.39
CA ALA A 192 -10.52 -31.26 -9.75
C ALA A 192 -10.08 -32.39 -8.80
N ASN A 193 -10.46 -32.33 -7.52
CA ASN A 193 -10.20 -33.39 -6.55
C ASN A 193 -11.44 -34.27 -6.40
N ALA A 194 -11.47 -35.35 -7.16
CA ALA A 194 -12.22 -36.55 -6.80
C ALA A 194 -11.62 -37.20 -5.52
N GLY A 195 -11.72 -36.51 -4.36
CA GLY A 195 -11.39 -37.05 -3.04
C GLY A 195 -10.05 -36.66 -2.39
N GLY A 196 -9.32 -35.67 -2.91
CA GLY A 196 -8.08 -35.16 -2.29
C GLY A 196 -8.30 -34.08 -1.21
N PRO A 197 -7.43 -33.97 -0.17
CA PRO A 197 -7.56 -32.98 0.90
C PRO A 197 -7.36 -31.55 0.38
N ARG A 198 -8.17 -30.61 0.88
CA ARG A 198 -8.08 -29.19 0.48
C ARG A 198 -6.86 -28.53 1.11
N THR A 199 -5.92 -28.06 0.30
CA THR A 199 -4.71 -27.36 0.75
C THR A 199 -4.99 -25.88 0.99
N LEU A 200 -4.39 -25.33 2.04
CA LEU A 200 -4.34 -23.89 2.27
C LEU A 200 -3.45 -23.19 1.23
N GLU A 201 -3.66 -21.89 1.06
CA GLU A 201 -2.73 -21.04 0.32
C GLU A 201 -1.36 -20.96 1.01
N ASP A 202 -0.32 -20.62 0.25
CA ASP A 202 1.04 -20.46 0.79
C ASP A 202 1.13 -19.17 1.62
N LEU A 203 0.86 -19.29 2.92
CA LEU A 203 0.89 -18.18 3.86
C LEU A 203 2.28 -17.52 3.93
N ILE A 204 3.35 -18.30 3.79
CA ILE A 204 4.72 -17.79 3.87
C ILE A 204 5.00 -16.91 2.66
N SER A 205 4.71 -17.41 1.45
CA SER A 205 4.89 -16.63 0.22
C SER A 205 3.99 -15.40 0.20
N ASN A 206 2.74 -15.51 0.66
CA ASN A 206 1.82 -14.37 0.74
C ASN A 206 2.33 -13.27 1.67
N MET A 207 2.85 -13.65 2.84
CA MET A 207 3.43 -12.67 3.77
C MET A 207 4.72 -12.07 3.26
N ALA A 208 5.56 -12.83 2.53
CA ALA A 208 6.74 -12.28 1.87
C ALA A 208 6.37 -11.24 0.80
N ASP A 209 5.30 -11.48 0.03
CA ASP A 209 4.78 -10.52 -0.95
C ASP A 209 4.26 -9.23 -0.28
N LEU A 210 3.55 -9.37 0.86
CA LEU A 210 3.11 -8.21 1.64
C LEU A 210 4.28 -7.41 2.21
N ASP A 211 5.27 -8.08 2.81
CA ASP A 211 6.45 -7.42 3.40
C ASP A 211 7.23 -6.62 2.34
N GLN A 212 7.44 -7.20 1.16
CA GLN A 212 8.13 -6.53 0.04
C GLN A 212 7.30 -5.38 -0.55
N SER A 213 5.98 -5.56 -0.66
CA SER A 213 5.10 -4.51 -1.18
C SER A 213 4.96 -3.34 -0.20
N TRP A 214 5.01 -3.62 1.10
CA TRP A 214 5.09 -2.60 2.15
C TRP A 214 6.38 -1.77 2.01
N GLU A 215 7.53 -2.40 1.79
CA GLU A 215 8.80 -1.70 1.55
C GLU A 215 8.72 -0.80 0.30
N MET A 216 8.11 -1.29 -0.78
CA MET A 216 7.89 -0.51 -2.00
C MET A 216 7.00 0.73 -1.76
N VAL A 217 5.91 0.57 -1.01
CA VAL A 217 5.01 1.68 -0.66
C VAL A 217 5.73 2.72 0.20
N GLN A 218 6.43 2.29 1.26
CA GLN A 218 7.21 3.18 2.11
C GLN A 218 8.28 3.94 1.33
N GLY A 219 9.05 3.24 0.49
CA GLY A 219 10.08 3.85 -0.35
C GLY A 219 9.49 4.89 -1.31
N SER A 220 8.33 4.59 -1.90
CA SER A 220 7.62 5.51 -2.80
C SER A 220 7.18 6.78 -2.06
N ILE A 221 6.57 6.61 -0.87
CA ILE A 221 6.15 7.73 0.00
C ILE A 221 7.39 8.56 0.38
N ASN A 222 8.46 7.94 0.86
CA ASN A 222 9.67 8.62 1.28
C ASN A 222 10.25 9.50 0.15
N LEU A 223 10.46 8.90 -1.03
CA LEU A 223 11.02 9.59 -2.18
C LEU A 223 10.15 10.78 -2.62
N ILE A 224 8.83 10.58 -2.69
CA ILE A 224 7.88 11.61 -3.11
C ILE A 224 7.83 12.75 -2.10
N PHE A 225 7.69 12.47 -0.80
CA PHE A 225 7.54 13.52 0.20
C PHE A 225 8.84 14.29 0.44
N ARG A 226 10.00 13.64 0.35
CA ARG A 226 11.30 14.35 0.40
C ARG A 226 11.47 15.30 -0.78
N PHE A 227 11.16 14.82 -1.98
CA PHE A 227 11.18 15.65 -3.19
C PHE A 227 10.16 16.80 -3.09
N ALA A 228 8.94 16.50 -2.63
CA ALA A 228 7.88 17.48 -2.48
C ALA A 228 8.25 18.58 -1.47
N CYS A 229 8.85 18.22 -0.32
CA CYS A 229 9.36 19.20 0.64
C CYS A 229 10.41 20.11 0.02
N LYS A 230 11.37 19.56 -0.73
CA LYS A 230 12.37 20.37 -1.44
C LYS A 230 11.69 21.37 -2.39
N ARG A 231 10.72 20.90 -3.18
CA ARG A 231 9.99 21.74 -4.14
C ARG A 231 9.13 22.82 -3.49
N LEU A 232 8.46 22.52 -2.37
CA LEU A 232 7.67 23.53 -1.65
C LEU A 232 8.56 24.62 -1.03
N ARG A 233 9.74 24.26 -0.53
CA ARG A 233 10.70 25.26 -0.01
C ARG A 233 11.26 26.17 -1.10
N GLU A 234 11.38 25.69 -2.33
CA GLU A 234 11.81 26.52 -3.47
C GLU A 234 10.71 27.51 -3.92
N MET A 235 9.45 27.29 -3.52
CA MET A 235 8.31 28.13 -3.85
C MET A 235 7.99 29.20 -2.79
N GLY A 236 8.47 29.03 -1.55
CA GLY A 236 8.16 29.88 -0.40
C GLY A 236 9.30 30.81 -0.02
#